data_AF-A0A133VAL5-F1
#
_entry.id   AF-A0A133VAL5-F1
#
_cell.length_a   1.000
_cell.length_b   1.000
_cell.length_c   1.000
_cell.angle_alpha   90.00
_cell.angle_beta   90.00
_cell.angle_gamma   90.00
#
_symmetry.space_group_name_H-M   'P 1'
#
loop_
_entity.id
_entity.type
_entity.pdbx_description
1 polymer ?
#
loop_
_entity_poly.entity_id
_entity_poly.type
_entity_poly.pdbx_seq_one_letter_code
_entity_poly.pdbx_strand_id
1 'polypeptide(L)'
;MAKSVGIRMDEDLLKKLDRISKEENLDRSTLVRKLLSRGFESFLKERAAEKYKRGEITLSKAAEEANITLWEMEEFLIESGYISKYSIKDLKQEITNL
;
A
#
# COMPACT_ATOMS: atom_id res chain seq x y z
N MET A 1 -15.79 0.30 19.50
CA MET A 1 -17.15 0.84 19.18
C MET A 1 -17.23 1.05 17.68
N ALA A 2 -18.26 0.54 17.00
CA ALA A 2 -18.48 0.82 15.58
C ALA A 2 -19.14 2.19 15.41
N LYS A 3 -18.71 2.96 14.40
CA LYS A 3 -19.33 4.25 14.02
C LYS A 3 -19.77 4.17 12.56
N SER A 4 -20.90 4.78 12.21
CA SER A 4 -21.37 4.87 10.84
C SER A 4 -20.76 6.08 10.11
N VAL A 5 -20.50 5.91 8.82
CA VAL A 5 -20.05 6.97 7.92
C VAL A 5 -20.92 6.90 6.68
N GLY A 6 -21.53 8.02 6.29
CA GLY A 6 -22.31 8.15 5.06
C GLY A 6 -21.46 8.77 3.95
N ILE A 7 -21.38 8.12 2.78
CA ILE A 7 -20.60 8.59 1.64
C ILE A 7 -21.51 8.56 0.40
N ARG A 8 -21.44 9.61 -0.43
CA ARG A 8 -22.09 9.61 -1.75
C ARG A 8 -21.22 8.86 -2.74
N MET A 9 -21.81 7.94 -3.49
CA MET A 9 -21.11 7.08 -4.45
C MET A 9 -21.89 7.04 -5.75
N ASP A 10 -21.18 6.90 -6.88
CA ASP A 10 -21.79 6.76 -8.19
C ASP A 10 -22.68 5.52 -8.26
N GLU A 11 -23.82 5.64 -8.95
CA GLU A 11 -24.82 4.58 -9.04
C GLU A 11 -24.24 3.31 -9.69
N ASP A 12 -23.37 3.47 -10.69
CA ASP A 12 -22.71 2.35 -11.36
C ASP A 12 -21.80 1.56 -10.43
N LEU A 13 -21.12 2.23 -9.49
CA LEU A 13 -20.29 1.57 -8.49
C LEU A 13 -21.16 0.81 -7.49
N LEU A 14 -22.27 1.39 -7.06
CA LEU A 14 -23.23 0.72 -6.17
C LEU A 14 -23.80 -0.56 -6.82
N LYS A 15 -24.14 -0.50 -8.12
CA LYS A 15 -24.61 -1.68 -8.88
C LYS A 15 -23.55 -2.78 -8.95
N LYS A 16 -22.27 -2.43 -9.16
CA LYS A 16 -21.15 -3.39 -9.15
C LYS A 16 -20.98 -4.04 -7.77
N LEU A 17 -21.05 -3.25 -6.70
CA LEU A 17 -20.97 -3.76 -5.33
C LEU A 17 -22.12 -4.71 -5.00
N ASP A 18 -23.34 -4.40 -5.43
CA ASP A 18 -24.51 -5.27 -5.25
C ASP A 18 -24.39 -6.61 -5.95
N ARG A 19 -23.83 -6.60 -7.16
CA ARG A 19 -23.57 -7.82 -7.91
C ARG A 19 -22.58 -8.71 -7.16
N ILE A 20 -21.44 -8.16 -6.75
CA ILE A 20 -20.41 -8.91 -6.01
C ILE A 20 -20.94 -9.40 -4.66
N SER A 21 -21.70 -8.57 -3.96
CA SER A 21 -22.36 -8.91 -2.69
C SER A 21 -23.26 -10.15 -2.83
N LYS A 22 -24.01 -10.27 -3.93
CA LYS A 22 -24.81 -11.46 -4.23
C LYS A 22 -23.94 -12.68 -4.59
N GLU A 23 -22.92 -12.49 -5.43
CA GLU A 23 -22.01 -13.57 -5.85
C GLU A 23 -21.25 -14.19 -4.66
N GLU A 24 -20.84 -13.37 -3.69
CA GLU A 24 -20.10 -13.77 -2.49
C GLU A 24 -21.00 -14.14 -1.29
N ASN A 25 -22.33 -13.98 -1.42
CA ASN A 25 -23.29 -14.14 -0.31
C ASN A 25 -22.94 -13.30 0.95
N LEU A 26 -22.54 -12.05 0.75
CA LEU A 26 -22.18 -11.09 1.79
C LEU A 26 -23.11 -9.89 1.76
N ASP A 27 -23.41 -9.26 2.90
CA ASP A 27 -24.09 -7.96 2.86
C ASP A 27 -23.17 -6.86 2.30
N ARG A 28 -23.78 -5.84 1.68
CA ARG A 28 -23.05 -4.73 1.05
C ARG A 28 -22.08 -4.05 2.02
N SER A 29 -22.45 -3.88 3.28
CA SER A 29 -21.60 -3.19 4.26
C SER A 29 -20.36 -4.02 4.59
N THR A 30 -20.50 -5.34 4.69
CA THR A 30 -19.38 -6.26 4.89
C THR A 30 -18.44 -6.28 3.70
N LEU A 31 -18.97 -6.32 2.48
CA LEU A 31 -18.15 -6.21 1.27
C LEU A 31 -17.40 -4.88 1.22
N VAL A 32 -18.09 -3.76 1.44
CA VAL A 32 -17.48 -2.41 1.43
C VAL A 32 -16.38 -2.30 2.49
N ARG A 33 -16.62 -2.76 3.72
CA ARG A 33 -15.58 -2.76 4.77
C ARG A 33 -14.36 -3.60 4.38
N LYS A 34 -14.57 -4.80 3.80
CA LYS A 34 -13.48 -5.67 3.34
C LYS A 34 -12.64 -4.99 2.25
N LEU A 35 -13.30 -4.36 1.27
CA LEU A 35 -12.62 -3.64 0.20
C LEU A 35 -11.88 -2.40 0.72
N LEU A 36 -12.51 -1.62 1.61
CA LEU A 36 -11.88 -0.45 2.22
C LEU A 36 -10.64 -0.81 3.04
N SER A 37 -10.69 -1.88 3.84
CA SER A 37 -9.52 -2.34 4.61
C SER A 37 -8.34 -2.67 3.70
N ARG A 38 -8.60 -3.44 2.64
CA ARG A 38 -7.57 -3.82 1.66
C ARG A 38 -7.03 -2.61 0.89
N GLY A 39 -7.93 -1.72 0.45
CA GLY A 39 -7.54 -0.50 -0.26
C GLY A 39 -6.73 0.45 0.63
N PHE A 40 -7.05 0.52 1.92
CA PHE A 40 -6.32 1.35 2.88
C PHE A 40 -4.89 0.84 3.10
N GLU A 41 -4.69 -0.48 3.21
CA GLU A 41 -3.36 -1.08 3.31
C GLU A 41 -2.51 -0.78 2.05
N SER A 42 -3.08 -0.93 0.85
CA SER A 42 -2.39 -0.57 -0.42
C SER A 42 -2.01 0.91 -0.44
N PHE A 43 -2.96 1.78 -0.06
CA PHE A 43 -2.75 3.22 -0.02
C PHE A 43 -1.60 3.62 0.93
N LEU A 44 -1.48 2.96 2.09
CA LEU A 44 -0.36 3.20 3.02
C LEU A 44 0.99 2.80 2.40
N LYS A 45 1.06 1.62 1.74
CA LYS A 45 2.28 1.18 1.04
C LYS A 45 2.71 2.16 -0.03
N GLU A 46 1.79 2.53 -0.92
CA GLU A 46 2.03 3.49 -1.99
C GLU A 46 2.52 4.84 -1.43
N ARG A 47 1.82 5.38 -0.44
CA ARG A 47 2.16 6.67 0.17
C ARG A 47 3.55 6.65 0.82
N ALA A 48 3.88 5.60 1.57
CA ALA A 48 5.16 5.47 2.25
C ALA A 48 6.31 5.28 1.25
N ALA A 49 6.11 4.44 0.23
CA ALA A 49 7.06 4.24 -0.85
C ALA A 49 7.34 5.55 -1.60
N GLU A 50 6.31 6.35 -1.88
CA GLU A 50 6.47 7.65 -2.53
C GLU A 50 7.28 8.65 -1.70
N LYS A 51 7.10 8.68 -0.38
CA LYS A 51 7.96 9.49 0.51
C LYS A 51 9.42 9.02 0.45
N TYR A 52 9.65 7.71 0.47
CA TYR A 52 10.99 7.14 0.33
C TYR A 52 11.63 7.50 -1.02
N LYS A 53 10.91 7.35 -2.12
CA LYS A 53 11.38 7.71 -3.48
C LYS A 53 11.77 9.19 -3.59
N ARG A 54 11.08 10.08 -2.88
CA ARG A 54 11.41 11.51 -2.79
C ARG A 54 12.58 11.81 -1.83
N GLY A 55 13.11 10.81 -1.13
CA GLY A 55 14.19 10.96 -0.16
C GLY A 55 13.75 11.61 1.16
N GLU A 56 12.44 11.66 1.45
CA GLU A 56 11.89 12.31 2.64
C GLU A 56 12.04 11.45 3.89
N ILE A 57 12.06 10.12 3.72
CA ILE A 57 12.15 9.14 4.80
C ILE A 57 13.08 7.99 4.39
N THR A 58 13.59 7.24 5.37
CA THR A 58 14.37 6.02 5.12
C THR A 58 13.48 4.84 4.71
N LEU A 59 14.07 3.80 4.12
CA LEU A 59 13.34 2.58 3.76
C LEU A 59 12.68 1.93 4.99
N SER A 60 13.38 1.90 6.12
CA SER A 60 12.86 1.40 7.39
C SER A 60 11.66 2.22 7.89
N LYS A 61 11.72 3.56 7.78
CA LYS A 61 10.59 4.41 8.15
C LYS A 61 9.40 4.23 7.21
N ALA A 62 9.64 3.97 5.92
CA ALA A 62 8.57 3.67 4.98
C ALA A 62 7.86 2.34 5.33
N ALA A 63 8.62 1.29 5.66
CA ALA A 63 8.07 0.02 6.12
C ALA A 63 7.24 0.18 7.41
N GLU A 64 7.75 0.95 8.38
CA GLU A 64 7.03 1.29 9.62
C GLU A 64 5.70 2.02 9.33
N GLU A 65 5.72 3.07 8.50
CA GLU A 65 4.51 3.83 8.16
C GLU A 65 3.46 3.00 7.38
N ALA A 66 3.92 2.04 6.59
CA ALA A 66 3.05 1.10 5.87
C ALA A 66 2.64 -0.12 6.69
N ASN A 67 3.15 -0.25 7.93
CA ASN A 67 2.93 -1.40 8.82
C ASN A 67 3.28 -2.75 8.15
N ILE A 68 4.42 -2.79 7.47
CA ILE A 68 4.98 -3.98 6.82
C ILE A 68 6.45 -4.17 7.20
N THR A 69 7.00 -5.32 6.84
CA THR A 69 8.43 -5.58 7.00
C THR A 69 9.26 -4.77 6.00
N LEU A 70 10.55 -4.62 6.30
CA LEU A 70 11.51 -3.99 5.40
C LEU A 70 11.56 -4.69 4.04
N TRP A 71 11.52 -6.03 4.05
CA TRP A 71 11.52 -6.88 2.86
C TRP A 71 10.29 -6.66 1.98
N GLU A 72 9.09 -6.60 2.57
CA GLU A 72 7.87 -6.31 1.82
C GLU A 72 7.87 -4.90 1.21
N MET A 73 8.50 -3.93 1.87
CA MET A 73 8.66 -2.59 1.30
C MET A 73 9.66 -2.57 0.15
N GLU A 74 10.78 -3.30 0.28
CA GLU A 74 11.75 -3.46 -0.80
C GLU A 74 11.14 -4.15 -2.02
N GLU A 75 10.43 -5.26 -1.82
CA GLU A 75 9.70 -5.98 -2.86
C GLU A 75 8.69 -5.07 -3.56
N PHE A 76 7.87 -4.35 -2.77
CA PHE A 76 6.90 -3.39 -3.31
C PHE A 76 7.56 -2.31 -4.18
N LEU A 77 8.72 -1.80 -3.78
CA LEU A 77 9.46 -0.81 -4.57
C LEU A 77 9.97 -1.40 -5.90
N ILE A 78 10.52 -2.62 -5.87
CA ILE A 78 11.00 -3.32 -7.07
C ILE A 78 9.83 -3.56 -8.05
N GLU A 79 8.71 -4.08 -7.57
CA GLU A 79 7.50 -4.31 -8.36
C GLU A 79 6.92 -3.02 -8.93
N SER A 80 7.07 -1.91 -8.20
CA SER A 80 6.69 -0.56 -8.66
C SER A 80 7.66 0.05 -9.68
N GLY A 81 8.71 -0.69 -10.09
CA GLY A 81 9.72 -0.23 -11.05
C GLY A 81 10.74 0.75 -10.46
N TYR A 82 10.88 0.81 -9.13
CA TYR A 82 11.91 1.65 -8.51
C TYR A 82 13.31 1.05 -8.75
N ILE A 83 14.18 1.86 -9.33
CA ILE A 83 15.60 1.54 -9.48
C ILE A 83 16.36 2.43 -8.49
N SER A 84 17.04 1.79 -7.54
CA SER A 84 17.88 2.51 -6.59
C SER A 84 18.97 3.29 -7.32
N LYS A 85 19.20 4.53 -6.88
CA LYS A 85 20.36 5.33 -7.32
C LYS A 85 21.67 4.76 -6.80
N TYR A 86 21.62 3.88 -5.80
CA TYR A 86 22.77 3.24 -5.20
C TYR A 86 23.25 2.10 -6.09
N SER A 87 24.45 2.26 -6.63
CA SER A 87 25.06 1.32 -7.56
C SER A 87 25.90 0.26 -6.83
N ILE A 88 26.19 -0.86 -7.51
CA ILE A 88 27.14 -1.87 -7.01
C ILE A 88 28.53 -1.24 -6.73
N LYS A 89 28.88 -0.16 -7.44
CA LYS A 89 30.14 0.55 -7.21
C LYS A 89 30.13 1.25 -5.85
N ASP A 90 29.02 1.86 -5.46
CA ASP A 90 28.86 2.52 -4.16
C ASP A 90 28.98 1.48 -3.03
N LEU A 91 28.34 0.32 -3.20
CA LEU A 91 28.46 -0.81 -2.26
C LEU A 91 29.90 -1.31 -2.10
N LYS A 92 30.61 -1.50 -3.22
CA LYS A 92 32.00 -1.95 -3.19
C LYS A 92 32.91 -0.95 -2.47
N GLN A 93 32.68 0.34 -2.64
CA GLN A 93 33.46 1.39 -1.97
C GLN A 93 33.24 1.38 -0.46
N GLU A 94 32.01 1.19 0.02
CA GLU A 94 31.72 1.05 1.46
C GLU A 94 32.34 -0.20 2.08
N ILE A 95 32.20 -1.37 1.43
CA ILE A 95 32.77 -2.63 1.94
C ILE A 95 34.31 -2.56 1.99
N THR A 96 34.95 -1.89 1.04
CA THR A 96 36.41 -1.76 1.00
C THR A 96 36.94 -0.80 2.07
N ASN A 97 36.09 0.09 2.61
CA ASN A 97 36.44 1.09 3.62
C ASN A 97 36.07 0.66 5.06
N LEU A 98 35.54 -0.57 5.24
CA LEU A 98 35.28 -1.21 6.52
C LEU A 98 36.46 -2.08 6.95
#